data_AF-A0A955T898-F1
#
_entry.id   AF-A0A955T898-F1
#
_cell.length_a   1.000
_cell.length_b   1.000
_cell.length_c   1.000
_cell.angle_alpha   90.00
_cell.angle_beta   90.00
_cell.angle_gamma   90.00
#
_symmetry.space_group_name_H-M   'P 1'
#
loop_
_entity.id
_entity.type
_entity.pdbx_description
1 polymer ?
#
loop_
_entity_poly.entity_id
_entity_poly.type
_entity_poly.pdbx_seq_one_letter_code
_entity_poly.pdbx_strand_id
1 'polypeptide(L)'
;MWRRLWGWLPALILMGTIFYISSSPAPEIFRKKYIFSQDKFIHIAVYFALAVFFARAFVWNRREMGRKWILIAIALSALYGISDEFHQSFVPERTSDIFDWFA
;
A
#
# COMPACT_ATOMS: atom_id res chain seq x y z
N MET A 1 -1.55 27.53 3.59
CA MET A 1 -2.13 26.24 4.03
C MET A 1 -2.32 25.25 2.89
N TRP A 2 -3.01 25.63 1.80
CA TRP A 2 -3.41 24.73 0.71
C TRP A 2 -2.26 23.97 0.04
N ARG A 3 -1.15 24.64 -0.31
CA ARG A 3 0.02 24.03 -0.97
C ARG A 3 0.59 22.80 -0.25
N ARG A 4 0.39 22.69 1.06
CA ARG A 4 0.87 21.57 1.86
C ARG A 4 0.08 20.29 1.62
N LEU A 5 -1.22 20.42 1.36
CA LEU A 5 -2.13 19.31 1.07
C LEU A 5 -1.87 18.70 -0.32
N TRP A 6 -1.41 19.51 -1.27
CA TRP A 6 -1.09 19.05 -2.63
C TRP A 6 0.06 18.04 -2.66
N GLY A 7 0.99 18.12 -1.70
CA GLY A 7 2.06 17.14 -1.55
C GLY A 7 1.54 15.74 -1.22
N TRP A 8 0.37 15.62 -0.61
CA TRP A 8 -0.25 14.34 -0.22
C TRP A 8 -1.15 13.75 -1.29
N LEU A 9 -1.59 14.53 -2.28
CA LEU A 9 -2.50 14.06 -3.33
C LEU A 9 -2.02 12.78 -4.02
N PRO A 10 -0.74 12.62 -4.43
CA PRO A 10 -0.29 11.39 -5.06
C PRO A 10 -0.41 10.16 -4.15
N ALA A 11 -0.09 10.31 -2.86
CA ALA A 11 -0.23 9.23 -1.88
C ALA A 11 -1.70 8.86 -1.67
N LEU A 12 -2.58 9.85 -1.52
CA LEU A 12 -4.02 9.62 -1.35
C LEU A 12 -4.67 8.98 -2.57
N ILE A 13 -4.28 9.39 -3.79
CA ILE A 13 -4.77 8.77 -5.03
C ILE A 13 -4.31 7.32 -5.09
N LEU A 14 -3.05 7.03 -4.77
CA LEU A 14 -2.54 5.66 -4.77
C LEU A 14 -3.24 4.80 -3.71
N MET A 15 -3.44 5.31 -2.49
CA MET A 15 -4.24 4.62 -1.46
C MET A 15 -5.66 4.35 -1.95
N GLY A 16 -6.36 5.34 -2.51
CA GLY A 16 -7.70 5.13 -3.06
C GLY A 16 -7.73 4.07 -4.16
N THR A 17 -6.71 4.05 -5.01
CA THR A 17 -6.56 3.06 -6.09
C THR A 17 -6.33 1.65 -5.53
N ILE A 18 -5.42 1.50 -4.55
CA ILE A 18 -5.15 0.22 -3.88
C ILE A 18 -6.43 -0.30 -3.24
N PHE A 19 -7.08 0.53 -2.42
CA PHE A 19 -8.31 0.15 -1.73
C PHE A 19 -9.42 -0.28 -2.69
N TYR A 20 -9.65 0.48 -3.76
CA TYR A 20 -10.67 0.17 -4.76
C TYR A 20 -10.41 -1.18 -5.46
N ILE A 21 -9.17 -1.43 -5.86
CA ILE A 21 -8.78 -2.71 -6.47
C ILE A 21 -8.92 -3.85 -5.45
N SER A 22 -8.52 -3.62 -4.21
CA SER A 22 -8.62 -4.58 -3.10
C SER A 22 -10.06 -4.89 -2.68
N SER A 23 -11.03 -4.01 -2.96
CA SER A 23 -12.46 -4.25 -2.67
C SER A 23 -13.13 -5.25 -3.62
N SER A 24 -12.46 -5.65 -4.70
CA SER A 24 -13.00 -6.62 -5.66
C SER A 24 -12.37 -8.00 -5.48
N PRO A 25 -13.11 -9.11 -5.72
CA PRO A 25 -12.52 -10.44 -5.76
C PRO A 25 -11.39 -10.49 -6.80
N ALA A 26 -10.30 -11.19 -6.47
CA ALA A 26 -9.22 -11.38 -7.42
C ALA A 26 -9.78 -12.06 -8.70
N PRO A 27 -9.38 -11.61 -9.90
CA PRO A 27 -9.75 -12.27 -11.15
C PRO A 27 -9.42 -13.76 -11.07
N GLU A 28 -10.24 -14.61 -11.69
CA GLU A 28 -10.13 -16.08 -11.57
C GLU A 28 -8.72 -16.61 -11.93
N ILE A 29 -8.03 -15.93 -12.84
CA ILE A 29 -6.63 -16.20 -13.22
C ILE A 29 -5.63 -16.06 -12.05
N PHE A 30 -5.90 -15.20 -11.07
CA PHE A 30 -5.10 -15.02 -9.85
C PHE A 30 -5.60 -15.90 -8.69
N ARG A 31 -6.85 -16.39 -8.74
CA ARG A 31 -7.38 -17.38 -7.77
C ARG A 31 -6.71 -18.75 -7.89
N LYS A 32 -6.27 -19.14 -9.08
CA LYS A 32 -5.42 -20.32 -9.26
C LYS A 32 -4.02 -19.99 -8.78
N LYS A 33 -3.65 -20.60 -7.66
CA LYS A 33 -2.40 -20.57 -6.84
C LYS A 33 -1.02 -20.54 -7.55
N TYR A 34 -0.95 -20.39 -8.87
CA TYR A 34 0.25 -20.48 -9.70
C TYR A 34 1.02 -19.15 -9.86
N ILE A 35 0.55 -18.04 -9.28
CA ILE A 35 1.20 -16.71 -9.38
C ILE A 35 1.65 -16.19 -8.00
N PHE A 36 1.97 -17.09 -7.06
CA PHE A 36 2.38 -16.74 -5.69
C PHE A 36 3.57 -15.76 -5.62
N SER A 37 4.47 -15.78 -6.61
CA SER A 37 5.64 -14.91 -6.64
C SER A 37 5.36 -13.53 -7.24
N GLN A 38 4.61 -13.45 -8.35
CA GLN A 38 4.37 -12.16 -9.03
C GLN A 38 3.42 -11.28 -8.23
N ASP A 39 2.44 -11.86 -7.53
CA ASP A 39 1.56 -11.11 -6.62
C ASP A 39 2.37 -10.46 -5.48
N LYS A 40 3.34 -11.18 -4.90
CA LYS A 40 4.22 -10.64 -3.85
C LYS A 40 5.12 -9.51 -4.37
N PHE A 41 5.66 -9.64 -5.59
CA PHE A 41 6.45 -8.55 -6.20
C PHE A 41 5.62 -7.30 -6.50
N ILE A 42 4.41 -7.48 -7.04
CA ILE A 42 3.48 -6.37 -7.29
C ILE A 42 3.11 -5.70 -5.97
N HIS A 43 2.81 -6.48 -4.94
CA HIS A 43 2.51 -5.98 -3.61
C HIS A 43 3.68 -5.13 -3.08
N ILE A 44 4.89 -5.70 -3.01
CA ILE A 44 6.09 -4.97 -2.57
C ILE A 44 6.30 -3.68 -3.38
N ALA A 45 6.15 -3.73 -4.71
CA ALA A 45 6.34 -2.57 -5.57
C ALA A 45 5.30 -1.46 -5.30
N VAL A 46 4.04 -1.83 -5.08
CA VAL A 46 2.94 -0.89 -4.81
C VAL A 46 3.13 -0.20 -3.45
N TYR A 47 3.46 -0.95 -2.40
CA TYR A 47 3.71 -0.36 -1.07
C TYR A 47 5.05 0.40 -1.00
N PHE A 48 6.05 0.00 -1.79
CA PHE A 48 7.27 0.79 -1.98
C PHE A 48 6.95 2.14 -2.65
N ALA A 49 6.14 2.14 -3.71
CA ALA A 49 5.70 3.37 -4.37
C ALA A 49 4.92 4.28 -3.40
N LEU A 50 4.07 3.70 -2.55
CA LEU A 50 3.38 4.45 -1.49
C LEU A 50 4.36 5.09 -0.50
N ALA A 51 5.41 4.38 -0.08
CA ALA A 51 6.45 4.92 0.79
C ALA A 51 7.20 6.09 0.14
N VAL A 52 7.51 5.99 -1.15
CA VAL A 52 8.11 7.09 -1.93
C VAL A 52 7.17 8.31 -1.98
N PHE A 53 5.87 8.10 -2.16
CA PHE A 53 4.90 9.20 -2.19
C PHE A 53 4.71 9.86 -0.81
N PHE A 54 4.74 9.10 0.29
CA PHE A 54 4.77 9.69 1.63
C PHE A 54 6.06 10.45 1.90
N ALA A 55 7.22 9.91 1.52
CA ALA A 55 8.51 10.61 1.66
C ALA A 55 8.50 11.92 0.86
N ARG A 56 8.01 11.90 -0.39
CA ARG A 56 7.82 13.09 -1.22
C ARG A 56 6.86 14.09 -0.57
N ALA A 57 5.75 13.64 0.02
CA ALA A 57 4.81 14.51 0.72
C ALA A 57 5.47 15.21 1.92
N PHE A 58 6.34 14.52 2.67
CA PHE A 58 7.11 15.12 3.76
C PHE A 58 8.11 16.17 3.26
N VAL A 59 8.85 15.90 2.17
CA VAL A 59 9.76 16.88 1.53
C VAL A 59 9.02 18.10 1.00
N TRP A 60 7.85 17.90 0.38
CA TRP A 60 7.04 19.02 -0.09
C TRP A 60 6.61 19.96 1.05
N ASN A 61 6.48 19.40 2.25
CA ASN A 61 6.02 20.10 3.44
C ASN A 61 7.15 20.61 4.35
N ARG A 62 8.40 20.20 4.11
CA ARG A 62 9.56 20.47 4.97
C ARG A 62 10.80 20.71 4.12
N ARG A 63 11.61 21.71 4.47
CA ARG A 63 12.83 22.07 3.70
C ARG A 63 13.92 20.98 3.71
N GLU A 64 13.92 20.06 4.67
CA GLU A 64 14.95 19.02 4.83
C GLU A 64 14.35 17.64 5.12
N MET A 65 14.90 16.61 4.46
CA MET A 65 14.52 15.21 4.64
C MET A 65 15.49 14.51 5.61
N GLY A 66 15.09 14.40 6.87
CA GLY A 66 15.82 13.59 7.86
C GLY A 66 15.46 12.10 7.79
N ARG A 67 16.37 11.22 8.21
CA ARG A 67 16.16 9.75 8.34
C ARG A 67 14.85 9.40 9.04
N LYS A 68 14.45 10.17 10.05
CA LYS A 68 13.18 10.02 10.78
C LYS A 68 11.96 10.01 9.84
N TRP A 69 11.91 10.88 8.84
CA TRP A 69 10.75 11.01 7.95
C TRP A 69 10.66 9.88 6.93
N ILE A 70 11.81 9.35 6.51
CA ILE A 70 11.88 8.15 5.67
C ILE A 70 11.33 6.95 6.46
N LEU A 71 11.77 6.78 7.71
CA LEU A 71 11.26 5.72 8.59
C LEU A 71 9.75 5.84 8.84
N ILE A 72 9.25 7.06 9.05
CA ILE A 72 7.80 7.32 9.18
C ILE A 72 7.05 6.95 7.89
N ALA A 73 7.58 7.31 6.71
CA ALA A 73 6.95 6.99 5.42
C ALA A 73 6.87 5.46 5.17
N ILE A 74 7.93 4.73 5.53
CA ILE A 74 7.95 3.26 5.47
C ILE A 74 6.92 2.68 6.45
N ALA A 75 6.93 3.15 7.71
CA ALA A 75 5.99 2.68 8.73
C ALA A 75 4.52 2.93 8.35
N LEU A 76 4.20 4.10 7.80
CA LEU A 76 2.86 4.42 7.31
C LEU A 76 2.44 3.51 6.15
N SER A 77 3.35 3.20 5.24
CA SER A 77 3.07 2.31 4.11
C SER A 77 2.84 0.87 4.56
N ALA A 78 3.62 0.40 5.53
CA ALA A 78 3.45 -0.92 6.13
C ALA A 78 2.13 -1.03 6.89
N LEU A 79 1.78 -0.02 7.71
CA LEU A 79 0.49 0.03 8.41
C LEU A 79 -0.69 0.04 7.43
N TYR A 80 -0.55 0.77 6.31
CA TYR A 80 -1.57 0.79 5.27
C TYR A 80 -1.72 -0.59 4.61
N GLY A 81 -0.62 -1.29 4.31
CA GLY A 81 -0.67 -2.65 3.78
C GLY A 81 -1.35 -3.65 4.71
N ILE A 82 -1.02 -3.60 6.01
CA ILE A 82 -1.70 -4.41 7.02
C ILE A 82 -3.21 -4.11 7.05
N SER A 83 -3.59 -2.83 6.95
CA SER A 83 -5.00 -2.45 6.91
C SER A 83 -5.72 -2.92 5.64
N ASP A 84 -5.02 -2.98 4.50
CA ASP A 84 -5.56 -3.46 3.24
C ASP A 84 -5.76 -4.98 3.26
N GLU A 85 -4.82 -5.75 3.81
CA GLU A 85 -4.99 -7.19 4.03
C GLU A 85 -6.15 -7.50 4.97
N PHE A 86 -6.29 -6.72 6.05
CA PHE A 86 -7.43 -6.83 6.95
C PHE A 86 -8.75 -6.52 6.23
N HIS A 87 -8.80 -5.47 5.41
CA HIS A 87 -9.96 -5.13 4.58
C HIS A 87 -10.30 -6.25 3.58
N GLN A 88 -9.30 -6.82 2.92
CA GLN A 88 -9.47 -7.94 1.97
C GLN A 88 -10.04 -9.20 2.65
N SER A 89 -9.87 -9.38 3.96
CA SER A 89 -10.49 -10.50 4.69
C SER A 89 -12.01 -10.44 4.78
N PHE A 90 -12.60 -9.25 4.54
CA PHE A 90 -14.04 -9.07 4.45
C PHE A 90 -14.58 -9.19 3.02
N VAL A 91 -13.71 -9.39 2.01
CA VAL A 91 -14.12 -9.53 0.61
C VAL A 91 -14.39 -11.01 0.31
N PRO A 92 -15.65 -11.40 0.02
CA PRO A 92 -15.98 -12.79 -0.33
C PRO A 92 -15.17 -13.26 -1.54
N GLU A 93 -14.77 -14.54 -1.54
CA GLU A 93 -13.95 -15.16 -2.61
C GLU A 93 -12.48 -14.70 -2.70
N ARG A 94 -12.00 -13.83 -1.78
CA ARG A 94 -10.57 -13.66 -1.53
C ARG A 94 -10.11 -14.58 -0.40
N THR A 95 -9.07 -15.37 -0.64
CA THR A 95 -8.30 -15.98 0.44
C THR A 95 -7.46 -14.89 1.10
N SER A 96 -7.95 -14.30 2.18
CA SER A 96 -7.07 -13.52 3.07
C SER A 96 -6.16 -14.50 3.78
N ASP A 97 -4.92 -14.59 3.31
CA ASP A 97 -3.92 -15.51 3.84
C ASP A 97 -3.33 -14.93 5.14
N ILE A 98 -4.18 -14.78 6.17
CA ILE A 98 -3.78 -14.39 7.54
C ILE A 98 -2.77 -15.42 8.10
N PHE A 99 -2.70 -16.62 7.51
CA PHE A 99 -1.76 -17.69 7.86
C PHE A 99 -0.43 -17.65 7.10
N ASP A 100 -0.24 -16.81 6.08
CA ASP A 100 1.00 -16.78 5.26
C ASP A 100 2.13 -15.94 5.89
N TRP A 101 1.97 -15.52 7.15
CA TRP A 101 3.07 -15.01 7.99
C TRP A 101 3.92 -16.13 8.63
N PHE A 102 3.43 -17.38 8.62
CA PHE A 102 4.07 -18.51 9.32
C PHE A 102 4.34 -19.75 8.42
N ALA A 103 4.15 -19.66 7.10
CA ALA A 103 4.40 -20.76 6.15
C ALA A 103 5.45 -20.40 5.09
#